data_AF-A0A9D6WAJ9-F1
#
_entry.id   AF-A0A9D6WAJ9-F1
#
_cell.length_a   1.000
_cell.length_b   1.000
_cell.length_c   1.000
_cell.angle_alpha   90.00
_cell.angle_beta   90.00
_cell.angle_gamma   90.00
#
_symmetry.space_group_name_H-M   'P 1'
#
loop_
_entity.id
_entity.type
_entity.pdbx_description
1 polymer ?
#
loop_
_entity_poly.entity_id
_entity_poly.type
_entity_poly.pdbx_seq_one_letter_code
_entity_poly.pdbx_strand_id
1 'polypeptide(L)'
;MPRDPADTARAAGGDGARTAGFPTVFVINLERSSARRADIAARLGALGVPFRFFTAVDGSGLDPEQVQEYDGARRRRQFGRDLTRGEIGCLLSHRGVYARIVAENIERAIVLEDDVHFAQDFPAVVDALCALPLDWDLIRFLDNPKLARKSRRLATLGRYGLIRPATASGGAYAYLLTRHAAEVLLALTARTALPIDALHSQIWRTGLDTYAITPSPVVADDVVASTIGEARFDKQVALYSWRRALYPVTRFACKLEEGFGKRTSYAASRARDEAAARRLAAVPPPAGLLPAAAAPASTIDAPQLAGKSLTFCLTTARSGTAFLASLLALADDADALHEPAPDFHHALADVRSRPEAALEFVRDRKLPKILACPHRHYVETSHLFAEGFYEAFVALGIPFQLIVLNREPRRVAESNWRVEAIPGRTKDGLGFLLDPRQDGVMKLPRWERMSDYQLCYWYSLEMERRKARYAAERVQAGGVVVETSLEELKDWTRFRAFCARLGLQVAEEKRETHARICAVKVNPKSKHRRKWTLVPLARQERAVWRALGSAAGDLGATIVARYGPAATHGAE
;
A
#
# COMPACT_ATOMS: atom_id res chain seq x y z
N MET A 1 -33.05 22.94 -2.39
CA MET A 1 -32.13 23.57 -3.36
C MET A 1 -31.85 24.99 -2.90
N PRO A 2 -30.62 25.34 -2.50
CA PRO A 2 -30.21 26.74 -2.54
C PRO A 2 -30.00 27.15 -4.01
N ARG A 3 -30.54 28.32 -4.39
CA ARG A 3 -30.30 28.98 -5.68
C ARG A 3 -28.99 29.79 -5.60
N ASP A 4 -28.16 29.61 -6.64
CA ASP A 4 -27.19 30.50 -7.34
C ASP A 4 -26.36 31.56 -6.58
N PRO A 5 -25.08 31.77 -6.99
CA PRO A 5 -24.79 32.37 -8.30
C PRO A 5 -23.71 31.67 -9.14
N ALA A 6 -23.89 31.81 -10.45
CA ALA A 6 -22.91 31.52 -11.49
C ALA A 6 -21.56 32.24 -11.27
N ASP A 7 -20.51 31.50 -11.63
CA ASP A 7 -19.15 31.94 -11.98
C ASP A 7 -18.34 32.78 -10.98
N THR A 8 -17.21 32.21 -10.54
CA THR A 8 -15.88 32.64 -11.05
C THR A 8 -14.77 31.81 -10.42
N ALA A 9 -14.23 30.86 -11.20
CA ALA A 9 -12.83 30.45 -11.10
C ALA A 9 -12.40 29.75 -12.38
N ARG A 10 -12.30 30.50 -13.49
CA ARG A 10 -11.23 30.22 -14.46
C ARG A 10 -9.92 30.56 -13.75
N ALA A 11 -9.30 29.58 -13.10
CA ALA A 11 -7.94 29.75 -12.61
C ALA A 11 -7.00 29.68 -13.81
N ALA A 12 -6.25 30.76 -14.01
CA ALA A 12 -5.25 30.94 -15.05
C ALA A 12 -4.12 29.91 -14.95
N GLY A 13 -3.68 29.39 -16.10
CA GLY A 13 -2.48 28.55 -16.19
C GLY A 13 -2.44 27.64 -17.40
N GLY A 14 -2.23 28.22 -18.60
CA GLY A 14 -1.74 27.50 -19.78
C GLY A 14 -2.69 27.54 -20.99
N ASP A 15 -2.46 28.47 -21.92
CA ASP A 15 -2.93 28.41 -23.32
C ASP A 15 -2.22 27.26 -24.07
N GLY A 16 -2.39 26.04 -23.60
CA GLY A 16 -2.18 24.82 -24.36
C GLY A 16 -3.55 24.23 -24.65
N ALA A 17 -4.21 24.72 -25.70
CA ALA A 17 -5.53 24.26 -26.10
C ALA A 17 -5.48 22.75 -26.40
N ARG A 18 -5.86 21.93 -25.41
CA ARG A 18 -6.22 20.53 -25.66
C ARG A 18 -7.46 20.52 -26.53
N THR A 19 -7.44 19.68 -27.55
CA THR A 19 -8.43 19.62 -28.63
C THR A 19 -9.86 19.41 -28.13
N ALA A 20 -10.83 19.81 -28.95
CA ALA A 20 -12.21 19.40 -28.82
C ALA A 20 -12.30 17.87 -28.77
N GLY A 21 -12.56 17.30 -27.59
CA GLY A 21 -12.63 15.84 -27.40
C GLY A 21 -12.18 15.34 -26.02
N PHE A 22 -11.37 16.10 -25.27
CA PHE A 22 -10.98 15.69 -23.90
C PHE A 22 -12.18 15.79 -22.93
N PRO A 23 -12.39 14.81 -22.03
CA PRO A 23 -13.50 14.85 -21.07
C PRO A 23 -13.46 16.07 -20.14
N THR A 24 -14.64 16.58 -19.76
CA THR A 24 -14.70 17.66 -18.76
C THR A 24 -14.24 17.15 -17.40
N VAL A 25 -13.28 17.83 -16.76
CA VAL A 25 -12.75 17.43 -15.46
C VAL A 25 -13.42 18.21 -14.33
N PHE A 26 -14.04 17.50 -13.39
CA PHE A 26 -14.57 18.04 -12.14
C PHE A 26 -13.68 17.63 -10.97
N VAL A 27 -13.31 18.58 -10.13
CA VAL A 27 -12.60 18.36 -8.87
C VAL A 27 -13.53 18.67 -7.70
N ILE A 28 -13.88 17.64 -6.93
CA ILE A 28 -14.69 17.75 -5.72
C ILE A 28 -13.77 18.20 -4.58
N ASN A 29 -14.04 19.38 -4.02
CA ASN A 29 -13.24 19.96 -2.94
C ASN A 29 -14.15 20.65 -1.93
N LEU A 30 -13.89 20.45 -0.63
CA LEU A 30 -14.57 21.21 0.42
C LEU A 30 -14.12 22.67 0.40
N GLU A 31 -15.05 23.60 0.54
CA GLU A 31 -14.76 25.05 0.47
C GLU A 31 -13.67 25.49 1.47
N ARG A 32 -13.67 24.92 2.68
CA ARG A 32 -12.65 25.18 3.70
C ARG A 32 -11.25 24.61 3.38
N SER A 33 -11.13 23.69 2.42
CA SER A 33 -9.89 22.96 2.12
C SER A 33 -9.04 23.69 1.08
N SER A 34 -8.68 24.94 1.37
CA SER A 34 -7.97 25.83 0.44
C SER A 34 -6.57 25.33 0.05
N ALA A 35 -5.84 24.70 0.98
CA ALA A 35 -4.51 24.14 0.72
C ALA A 35 -4.57 22.98 -0.29
N ARG A 36 -5.51 22.03 -0.10
CA ARG A 36 -5.72 20.92 -1.04
C ARG A 36 -6.17 21.41 -2.41
N ARG A 37 -7.05 22.41 -2.42
CA ARG A 37 -7.50 23.10 -3.64
C ARG A 37 -6.33 23.67 -4.45
N ALA A 38 -5.40 24.35 -3.80
CA ALA A 38 -4.22 24.92 -4.46
C ALA A 38 -3.27 23.83 -4.98
N ASP A 39 -3.03 22.78 -4.21
CA ASP A 39 -2.15 21.67 -4.57
C ASP A 39 -2.67 20.88 -5.79
N ILE A 40 -3.94 20.45 -5.79
CA ILE A 40 -4.51 19.76 -6.96
C ILE A 40 -4.57 20.65 -8.20
N ALA A 41 -4.79 21.96 -8.03
CA ALA A 41 -4.76 22.91 -9.12
C ALA A 41 -3.36 23.01 -9.75
N ALA A 42 -2.31 23.07 -8.93
CA ALA A 42 -0.94 23.09 -9.41
C ALA A 42 -0.57 21.80 -10.18
N ARG A 43 -0.98 20.63 -9.66
CA ARG A 43 -0.73 19.33 -10.30
C ARG A 43 -1.42 19.18 -11.64
N LEU A 44 -2.71 19.56 -11.72
CA LEU A 44 -3.45 19.53 -12.98
C LEU A 44 -2.92 20.58 -13.97
N GLY A 45 -2.51 21.75 -13.48
CA GLY A 45 -1.85 22.80 -14.26
C GLY A 45 -0.52 22.33 -14.86
N ALA A 46 0.31 21.62 -14.09
CA ALA A 46 1.57 21.03 -14.57
C ALA A 46 1.36 19.99 -15.68
N LEU A 47 0.22 19.30 -15.67
CA LEU A 47 -0.17 18.40 -16.76
C LEU A 47 -0.80 19.15 -17.94
N GLY A 48 -1.22 20.40 -17.78
CA GLY A 48 -2.00 21.16 -18.76
C GLY A 48 -3.43 20.63 -18.91
N VAL A 49 -4.01 20.07 -17.85
CA VAL A 49 -5.39 19.56 -17.83
C VAL A 49 -6.32 20.70 -17.40
N PRO A 50 -7.26 21.17 -18.24
CA PRO A 50 -8.29 22.11 -17.78
C PRO A 50 -9.31 21.41 -16.89
N PHE A 51 -9.71 22.05 -15.79
CA PHE A 51 -10.65 21.48 -14.82
C PHE A 51 -11.56 22.54 -14.20
N ARG A 52 -12.64 22.07 -13.57
CA ARG A 52 -13.61 22.88 -12.83
C ARG A 52 -13.73 22.36 -11.40
N PHE A 53 -13.76 23.25 -10.43
CA PHE A 53 -14.09 22.86 -9.06
C PHE A 53 -15.58 22.67 -8.89
N PHE A 54 -15.96 21.63 -8.14
CA PHE A 54 -17.28 21.42 -7.60
C PHE A 54 -17.19 21.51 -6.07
N THR A 55 -17.93 22.45 -5.48
CA THR A 55 -17.94 22.62 -4.03
C THR A 55 -18.59 21.41 -3.36
N ALA A 56 -17.81 20.67 -2.60
CA ALA A 56 -18.26 19.47 -1.92
C ALA A 56 -19.24 19.80 -0.78
N VAL A 57 -20.20 18.91 -0.57
CA VAL A 57 -21.11 18.96 0.58
C VAL A 57 -20.35 18.52 1.83
N ASP A 58 -20.23 19.43 2.79
CA ASP A 58 -19.63 19.08 4.07
C ASP A 58 -20.56 18.19 4.91
N GLY A 59 -20.12 16.96 5.13
CA GLY A 59 -20.83 15.99 5.95
C GLY A 59 -20.94 16.40 7.42
N SER A 60 -20.01 17.20 7.97
CA SER A 60 -19.86 17.39 9.42
C SER A 60 -21.14 17.90 10.12
N GLY A 61 -21.88 18.77 9.45
CA GLY A 61 -23.15 19.36 9.90
C GLY A 61 -24.41 18.61 9.48
N LEU A 62 -24.30 17.49 8.77
CA LEU A 62 -25.48 16.73 8.31
C LEU A 62 -26.09 15.89 9.43
N ASP A 63 -27.42 15.92 9.51
CA ASP A 63 -28.20 14.91 10.21
C ASP A 63 -28.62 13.81 9.22
N PRO A 64 -28.10 12.56 9.35
CA PRO A 64 -28.45 11.46 8.46
C PRO A 64 -29.95 11.20 8.33
N GLU A 65 -30.76 11.49 9.35
CA GLU A 65 -32.20 11.26 9.29
C GLU A 65 -32.94 12.27 8.42
N GLN A 66 -32.33 13.43 8.16
CA GLN A 66 -32.91 14.52 7.38
C GLN A 66 -32.46 14.51 5.90
N VAL A 67 -31.49 13.67 5.54
CA VAL A 67 -30.98 13.57 4.17
C VAL A 67 -31.91 12.70 3.33
N GLN A 68 -32.67 13.31 2.43
CA GLN A 68 -33.68 12.63 1.60
C GLN A 68 -33.10 11.55 0.70
N GLU A 69 -31.90 11.80 0.16
CA GLU A 69 -31.16 10.88 -0.71
C GLU A 69 -30.62 9.65 0.03
N TYR A 70 -30.60 9.66 1.35
CA TYR A 70 -30.02 8.59 2.16
C TYR A 70 -31.10 7.73 2.82
N ASP A 71 -31.08 6.42 2.50
CA ASP A 71 -31.95 5.43 3.13
C ASP A 71 -31.27 4.78 4.34
N GLY A 72 -31.24 5.51 5.45
CA GLY A 72 -30.69 5.02 6.72
C GLY A 72 -31.42 3.78 7.25
N ALA A 73 -32.73 3.66 7.02
CA ALA A 73 -33.50 2.50 7.46
C ALA A 73 -33.04 1.22 6.75
N ARG A 74 -32.90 1.25 5.43
CA ARG A 74 -32.38 0.11 4.65
C ARG A 74 -30.91 -0.14 4.96
N ARG A 75 -30.10 0.91 5.11
CA ARG A 75 -28.67 0.80 5.44
C ARG A 75 -28.47 0.09 6.78
N ARG A 76 -29.17 0.51 7.84
CA ARG A 76 -29.15 -0.15 9.15
C ARG A 76 -29.62 -1.60 9.09
N ARG A 77 -30.68 -1.91 8.32
CA ARG A 77 -31.16 -3.30 8.15
C ARG A 77 -30.14 -4.20 7.45
N GLN A 78 -29.46 -3.70 6.42
CA GLN A 78 -28.56 -4.52 5.60
C GLN A 78 -27.13 -4.58 6.12
N PHE A 79 -26.64 -3.53 6.80
CA PHE A 79 -25.24 -3.38 7.21
C PHE A 79 -25.05 -3.13 8.71
N GLY A 80 -26.14 -3.00 9.48
CA GLY A 80 -26.09 -2.94 10.94
C GLY A 80 -25.72 -1.57 11.52
N ARG A 81 -25.51 -0.56 10.66
CA ARG A 81 -25.13 0.81 11.04
C ARG A 81 -25.47 1.76 9.91
N ASP A 82 -25.46 3.06 10.22
CA ASP A 82 -25.56 4.13 9.23
C ASP A 82 -24.23 4.35 8.48
N LEU A 83 -24.31 5.07 7.35
CA LEU A 83 -23.16 5.75 6.78
C LEU A 83 -22.65 6.83 7.75
N THR A 84 -21.34 7.05 7.76
CA THR A 84 -20.80 8.21 8.47
C THR A 84 -21.27 9.49 7.79
N ARG A 85 -21.30 10.58 8.56
CA ARG A 85 -21.59 11.92 8.03
C ARG A 85 -20.71 12.28 6.83
N GLY A 86 -19.42 11.94 6.88
CA GLY A 86 -18.50 12.13 5.76
C GLY A 86 -18.84 11.27 4.54
N GLU A 87 -19.24 10.01 4.73
CA GLU A 87 -19.71 9.14 3.63
C GLU A 87 -20.99 9.71 2.96
N ILE A 88 -21.89 10.32 3.72
CA ILE A 88 -23.09 10.98 3.20
C ILE A 88 -22.70 12.27 2.44
N GLY A 89 -21.80 13.10 2.98
CA GLY A 89 -21.29 14.28 2.28
C GLY A 89 -20.61 13.93 0.95
N CYS A 90 -19.80 12.87 0.92
CA CYS A 90 -19.22 12.32 -0.30
C CYS A 90 -20.31 11.87 -1.29
N LEU A 91 -21.29 11.08 -0.85
CA LEU A 91 -22.43 10.66 -1.69
C LEU A 91 -23.14 11.86 -2.35
N LEU A 92 -23.47 12.89 -1.58
CA LEU A 92 -24.17 14.08 -2.06
C LEU A 92 -23.32 14.91 -3.02
N SER A 93 -22.01 15.01 -2.77
CA SER A 93 -21.08 15.73 -3.64
C SER A 93 -20.99 15.08 -5.03
N HIS A 94 -20.82 13.76 -5.09
CA HIS A 94 -20.77 13.02 -6.36
C HIS A 94 -22.11 13.09 -7.08
N ARG A 95 -23.23 12.97 -6.36
CA ARG A 95 -24.57 13.14 -6.92
C ARG A 95 -24.75 14.53 -7.56
N GLY A 96 -24.25 15.58 -6.91
CA GLY A 96 -24.28 16.94 -7.45
C GLY A 96 -23.50 17.07 -8.76
N VAL A 97 -22.33 16.42 -8.86
CA VAL A 97 -21.56 16.34 -10.11
C VAL A 97 -22.36 15.61 -11.21
N TYR A 98 -23.02 14.48 -10.90
CA TYR A 98 -23.86 13.78 -11.89
C TYR A 98 -25.02 14.66 -12.39
N ALA A 99 -25.70 15.36 -11.48
CA ALA A 99 -26.75 16.31 -11.84
C ALA A 99 -26.23 17.40 -12.79
N ARG A 100 -25.01 17.88 -12.55
CA ARG A 100 -24.37 18.88 -13.42
C ARG A 100 -24.02 18.32 -14.79
N ILE A 101 -23.45 17.12 -14.87
CA ILE A 101 -23.13 16.42 -16.13
C ILE A 101 -24.39 16.29 -16.99
N VAL A 102 -25.50 15.86 -16.38
CA VAL A 102 -26.78 15.69 -17.07
C VAL A 102 -27.36 17.04 -17.52
N ALA A 103 -27.41 18.03 -16.62
CA ALA A 103 -27.98 19.34 -16.92
C ALA A 103 -27.20 20.10 -18.01
N GLU A 104 -25.87 19.99 -18.03
CA GLU A 104 -25.01 20.63 -19.03
C GLU A 104 -24.83 19.81 -20.32
N ASN A 105 -25.45 18.63 -20.44
CA ASN A 105 -25.26 17.72 -21.58
C ASN A 105 -23.79 17.34 -21.84
N ILE A 106 -23.00 17.13 -20.79
CA ILE A 106 -21.58 16.76 -20.90
C ILE A 106 -21.49 15.27 -21.30
N GLU A 107 -20.94 14.98 -22.49
CA GLU A 107 -20.85 13.61 -23.03
C GLU A 107 -19.99 12.68 -22.17
N ARG A 108 -18.80 13.14 -21.77
CA ARG A 108 -17.84 12.42 -20.93
C ARG A 108 -17.23 13.36 -19.90
N ALA A 109 -17.08 12.87 -18.68
CA ALA A 109 -16.47 13.62 -17.59
C ALA A 109 -15.48 12.77 -16.78
N ILE A 110 -14.48 13.43 -16.21
CA ILE A 110 -13.63 12.86 -15.17
C ILE A 110 -14.02 13.52 -13.86
N VAL A 111 -14.21 12.72 -12.82
CA VAL A 111 -14.46 13.21 -11.47
C VAL A 111 -13.27 12.83 -10.60
N LEU A 112 -12.72 13.81 -9.90
CA LEU A 112 -11.55 13.71 -9.03
C LEU A 112 -11.91 14.22 -7.63
N GLU A 113 -11.47 13.53 -6.58
CA GLU A 113 -11.38 14.10 -5.23
C GLU A 113 -10.13 14.99 -5.12
N ASP A 114 -10.04 15.81 -4.06
CA ASP A 114 -8.98 16.81 -3.90
C ASP A 114 -7.64 16.27 -3.39
N ASP A 115 -7.58 14.99 -3.02
CA ASP A 115 -6.42 14.32 -2.43
C ASP A 115 -5.88 13.20 -3.34
N VAL A 116 -5.55 13.54 -4.58
CA VAL A 116 -5.01 12.61 -5.57
C VAL A 116 -3.69 13.07 -6.21
N HIS A 117 -2.86 12.10 -6.58
CA HIS A 117 -1.64 12.25 -7.37
C HIS A 117 -1.82 11.64 -8.76
N PHE A 118 -1.16 12.22 -9.76
CA PHE A 118 -1.28 11.81 -11.16
C PHE A 118 0.05 11.29 -11.70
N ALA A 119 -0.02 10.27 -12.55
CA ALA A 119 1.08 9.93 -13.44
C ALA A 119 1.26 11.01 -14.51
N GLN A 120 2.50 11.21 -14.96
CA GLN A 120 2.81 12.21 -16.01
C GLN A 120 2.07 11.93 -17.33
N ASP A 121 1.83 10.65 -17.63
CA ASP A 121 1.09 10.20 -18.82
C ASP A 121 -0.43 10.14 -18.62
N PHE A 122 -0.97 10.63 -17.49
CA PHE A 122 -2.42 10.64 -17.21
C PHE A 122 -3.27 11.21 -18.36
N PRO A 123 -2.92 12.35 -18.98
CA PRO A 123 -3.63 12.87 -20.17
C PRO A 123 -3.72 11.86 -21.32
N ALA A 124 -2.57 11.28 -21.70
CA ALA A 124 -2.49 10.32 -22.80
C ALA A 124 -3.28 9.04 -22.49
N VAL A 125 -3.34 8.64 -21.21
CA VAL A 125 -4.18 7.51 -20.76
C VAL A 125 -5.65 7.81 -20.96
N VAL A 126 -6.12 9.02 -20.62
CA VAL A 126 -7.51 9.42 -20.83
C VAL A 126 -7.85 9.43 -22.32
N ASP A 127 -6.99 10.01 -23.15
CA ASP A 127 -7.17 10.05 -24.60
C ASP A 127 -7.25 8.63 -25.18
N ALA A 128 -6.34 7.76 -24.76
CA ALA A 128 -6.33 6.35 -25.13
C ALA A 128 -7.64 5.65 -24.75
N LEU A 129 -8.15 5.86 -23.54
CA LEU A 129 -9.41 5.27 -23.06
C LEU A 129 -10.62 5.78 -23.86
N CYS A 130 -10.64 7.06 -24.23
CA CYS A 130 -11.70 7.66 -25.03
C CYS A 130 -11.67 7.18 -26.49
N ALA A 131 -10.49 6.88 -27.02
CA ALA A 131 -10.31 6.39 -28.39
C ALA A 131 -10.55 4.88 -28.55
N LEU A 132 -10.77 4.13 -27.46
CA LEU A 132 -10.99 2.69 -27.55
C LEU A 132 -12.28 2.39 -28.32
N PRO A 133 -12.26 1.42 -29.27
CA PRO A 133 -13.47 0.88 -29.90
C PRO A 133 -14.18 -0.09 -28.94
N LEU A 134 -14.52 0.41 -27.76
CA LEU A 134 -15.18 -0.30 -26.68
C LEU A 134 -16.26 0.60 -26.08
N ASP A 135 -17.49 0.12 -26.04
CA ASP A 135 -18.54 0.77 -25.28
C ASP A 135 -18.25 0.61 -23.79
N TRP A 136 -18.15 1.72 -23.07
CA TRP A 136 -17.97 1.77 -21.63
C TRP A 136 -18.80 2.89 -21.03
N ASP A 137 -19.24 2.70 -19.80
CA ASP A 137 -20.02 3.68 -19.05
C ASP A 137 -19.19 4.34 -17.95
N LEU A 138 -18.40 3.54 -17.25
CA LEU A 138 -17.64 3.97 -16.07
C LEU A 138 -16.28 3.26 -16.06
N ILE A 139 -15.19 4.02 -16.09
CA ILE A 139 -13.82 3.52 -15.91
C ILE A 139 -13.29 4.06 -14.60
N ARG A 140 -13.03 3.16 -13.66
CA ARG A 140 -12.53 3.51 -12.33
C ARG A 140 -11.01 3.50 -12.31
N PHE A 141 -10.43 4.54 -11.71
CA PHE A 141 -8.99 4.61 -11.48
C PHE A 141 -8.74 4.07 -10.08
N LEU A 142 -8.32 2.80 -9.98
CA LEU A 142 -8.24 2.06 -8.73
C LEU A 142 -6.87 1.46 -8.53
N ASP A 143 -6.17 1.85 -7.47
CA ASP A 143 -4.89 1.29 -7.09
C ASP A 143 -5.11 0.08 -6.15
N ASN A 144 -5.51 -1.05 -6.73
CA ASN A 144 -5.73 -2.28 -5.97
C ASN A 144 -5.21 -3.51 -6.73
N PRO A 145 -3.97 -3.97 -6.45
CA PRO A 145 -3.38 -5.14 -7.11
C PRO A 145 -4.22 -6.43 -7.01
N LYS A 146 -4.97 -6.59 -5.90
CA LYS A 146 -5.87 -7.75 -5.71
C LYS A 146 -7.05 -7.74 -6.67
N LEU A 147 -7.48 -6.56 -7.12
CA LEU A 147 -8.54 -6.40 -8.11
C LEU A 147 -8.06 -6.93 -9.47
N ALA A 148 -6.85 -6.54 -9.90
CA ALA A 148 -6.27 -6.96 -11.17
C ALA A 148 -6.21 -8.48 -11.33
N ARG A 149 -5.71 -9.19 -10.31
CA ARG A 149 -5.51 -10.66 -10.36
C ARG A 149 -6.80 -11.46 -10.54
N LYS A 150 -7.93 -10.97 -10.01
CA LYS A 150 -9.21 -11.69 -10.10
C LYS A 150 -10.01 -11.32 -11.35
N SER A 151 -9.61 -10.25 -12.03
CA SER A 151 -10.36 -9.60 -13.09
C SER A 151 -9.92 -10.09 -14.47
N ARG A 152 -10.82 -9.98 -15.45
CA ARG A 152 -10.49 -10.24 -16.86
C ARG A 152 -9.85 -9.01 -17.46
N ARG A 153 -8.73 -9.16 -18.17
CA ARG A 153 -8.10 -8.09 -18.94
C ARG A 153 -8.74 -8.02 -20.33
N LEU A 154 -9.08 -6.81 -20.77
CA LEU A 154 -9.66 -6.54 -22.09
C LEU A 154 -8.63 -5.92 -23.04
N ALA A 155 -7.79 -5.01 -22.55
CA ALA A 155 -6.76 -4.36 -23.36
C ALA A 155 -5.52 -4.04 -22.54
N THR A 156 -4.42 -3.84 -23.24
CA THR A 156 -3.18 -3.27 -22.69
C THR A 156 -2.92 -1.94 -23.38
N LEU A 157 -2.78 -0.88 -22.59
CA LEU A 157 -2.56 0.50 -23.01
C LEU A 157 -1.21 0.94 -22.44
N GLY A 158 -0.12 0.73 -23.18
CA GLY A 158 1.24 0.91 -22.64
C GLY A 158 1.44 0.04 -21.39
N ARG A 159 1.87 0.64 -20.28
CA ARG A 159 1.99 -0.05 -18.98
C ARG A 159 0.67 -0.38 -18.27
N TYR A 160 -0.46 0.09 -18.79
CA TYR A 160 -1.77 -0.07 -18.16
C TYR A 160 -2.55 -1.23 -18.73
N GLY A 161 -3.33 -1.90 -17.90
CA GLY A 161 -4.32 -2.90 -18.28
C GLY A 161 -5.72 -2.39 -18.04
N LEU A 162 -6.56 -2.40 -19.08
CA LEU A 162 -8.00 -2.22 -18.92
C LEU A 162 -8.61 -3.56 -18.51
N ILE A 163 -9.28 -3.60 -17.36
CA ILE A 163 -9.82 -4.81 -16.76
C ILE A 163 -11.31 -4.67 -16.49
N ARG A 164 -12.03 -5.80 -16.52
CA ARG A 164 -13.36 -5.91 -15.92
C ARG A 164 -13.23 -6.44 -14.48
N PRO A 165 -13.58 -5.63 -13.46
CA PRO A 165 -13.57 -6.03 -12.06
C PRO A 165 -14.38 -7.31 -11.79
N ALA A 166 -13.72 -8.35 -11.27
CA ALA A 166 -14.43 -9.53 -10.75
C ALA A 166 -14.96 -9.33 -9.33
N THR A 167 -14.56 -8.25 -8.66
CA THR A 167 -14.94 -7.95 -7.28
C THR A 167 -15.24 -6.48 -7.09
N ALA A 168 -16.22 -6.19 -6.22
CA ALA A 168 -16.43 -4.85 -5.73
C ALA A 168 -15.19 -4.36 -4.97
N SER A 169 -14.72 -3.18 -5.36
CA SER A 169 -13.59 -2.46 -4.76
C SER A 169 -14.08 -1.12 -4.25
N GLY A 170 -13.64 -0.72 -3.05
CA GLY A 170 -13.91 0.62 -2.53
C GLY A 170 -13.06 1.68 -3.24
N GLY A 171 -13.42 2.95 -3.03
CA GLY A 171 -12.74 4.12 -3.57
C GLY A 171 -13.48 4.80 -4.73
N ALA A 172 -13.80 6.08 -4.59
CA ALA A 172 -14.37 6.94 -5.63
C ALA A 172 -13.50 8.17 -5.92
N TYR A 173 -12.22 8.13 -5.51
CA TYR A 173 -11.30 9.26 -5.59
C TYR A 173 -11.01 9.72 -7.02
N ALA A 174 -11.09 8.83 -8.01
CA ALA A 174 -11.00 9.21 -9.41
C ALA A 174 -11.67 8.21 -10.35
N TYR A 175 -12.45 8.71 -11.31
CA TYR A 175 -13.09 7.89 -12.35
C TYR A 175 -13.50 8.73 -13.56
N LEU A 176 -13.59 8.07 -14.71
CA LEU A 176 -14.07 8.58 -15.98
C LEU A 176 -15.46 7.99 -16.25
N LEU A 177 -16.45 8.81 -16.59
CA LEU A 177 -17.82 8.34 -16.86
C LEU A 177 -18.47 9.03 -18.05
N THR A 178 -19.42 8.35 -18.68
CA THR A 178 -20.29 8.90 -19.72
C THR A 178 -21.49 9.65 -19.12
N ARG A 179 -22.18 10.45 -19.95
CA ARG A 179 -23.47 11.05 -19.58
C ARG A 179 -24.49 9.98 -19.17
N HIS A 180 -24.55 8.88 -19.91
CA HIS A 180 -25.46 7.77 -19.60
C HIS A 180 -25.20 7.21 -18.20
N ALA A 181 -23.93 6.99 -17.85
CA ALA A 181 -23.56 6.57 -16.51
C ALA A 181 -23.99 7.58 -15.45
N ALA A 182 -23.82 8.88 -15.72
CA ALA A 182 -24.27 9.94 -14.81
C ALA A 182 -25.79 9.94 -14.62
N GLU A 183 -26.59 9.73 -15.67
CA GLU A 183 -28.06 9.62 -15.58
C GLU A 183 -28.49 8.44 -14.71
N VAL A 184 -27.91 7.25 -14.94
CA VAL A 184 -28.20 6.04 -14.17
C VAL A 184 -27.78 6.21 -12.71
N LEU A 185 -26.58 6.73 -12.45
CA LEU A 185 -26.10 6.98 -11.09
C LEU A 185 -26.91 8.07 -10.39
N LEU A 186 -27.36 9.11 -11.10
CA LEU A 186 -28.25 10.13 -10.57
C LEU A 186 -29.61 9.54 -10.20
N ALA A 187 -30.18 8.65 -11.00
CA ALA A 187 -31.42 7.97 -10.65
C ALA A 187 -31.25 7.07 -9.41
N LEU A 188 -30.18 6.26 -9.38
CA LEU A 188 -29.93 5.31 -8.28
C LEU A 188 -29.53 5.98 -6.97
N THR A 189 -28.96 7.19 -7.02
CA THR A 189 -28.64 7.99 -5.84
C THR A 189 -29.81 8.87 -5.38
N ALA A 190 -30.97 8.83 -6.03
CA ALA A 190 -32.15 9.58 -5.58
C ALA A 190 -32.63 9.13 -4.20
N ARG A 191 -32.42 7.85 -3.86
CA ARG A 191 -32.58 7.31 -2.52
C ARG A 191 -31.77 6.02 -2.36
N THR A 192 -30.60 6.09 -1.73
CA THR A 192 -29.66 4.97 -1.63
C THR A 192 -29.23 4.66 -0.19
N ALA A 193 -28.98 3.38 0.06
CA ALA A 193 -28.42 2.87 1.32
C ALA A 193 -26.91 2.60 1.21
N LEU A 194 -26.30 2.87 0.06
CA LEU A 194 -24.92 2.51 -0.24
C LEU A 194 -24.04 3.76 -0.32
N PRO A 195 -22.77 3.68 0.14
CA PRO A 195 -21.80 4.69 -0.21
C PRO A 195 -21.54 4.66 -1.72
N ILE A 196 -21.06 5.78 -2.28
CA ILE A 196 -20.98 5.96 -3.73
C ILE A 196 -20.06 4.93 -4.41
N ASP A 197 -18.94 4.60 -3.78
CA ASP A 197 -17.95 3.64 -4.26
C ASP A 197 -18.48 2.20 -4.31
N ALA A 198 -19.29 1.82 -3.33
CA ALA A 198 -20.01 0.55 -3.32
C ALA A 198 -21.02 0.52 -4.46
N LEU A 199 -21.78 1.60 -4.69
CA LEU A 199 -22.77 1.67 -5.77
C LEU A 199 -22.11 1.50 -7.14
N HIS A 200 -20.99 2.18 -7.41
CA HIS A 200 -20.19 2.00 -8.64
C HIS A 200 -19.80 0.54 -8.91
N SER A 201 -19.67 -0.25 -7.86
CA SER A 201 -19.26 -1.66 -7.95
C SER A 201 -20.41 -2.64 -8.17
N GLN A 202 -21.67 -2.20 -7.99
CA GLN A 202 -22.84 -3.09 -8.09
C GLN A 202 -23.39 -3.10 -9.51
N ILE A 203 -22.60 -3.63 -10.46
CA ILE A 203 -22.95 -3.70 -11.89
C ILE A 203 -24.29 -4.41 -12.15
N TRP A 204 -24.69 -5.34 -11.27
CA TRP A 204 -25.98 -6.04 -11.35
C TRP A 204 -27.18 -5.16 -10.96
N ARG A 205 -26.95 -4.03 -10.28
CA ARG A 205 -27.96 -3.01 -9.99
C ARG A 205 -27.89 -1.84 -10.95
N THR A 206 -26.68 -1.41 -11.30
CA THR A 206 -26.49 -0.25 -12.17
C THR A 206 -26.73 -0.59 -13.63
N GLY A 207 -26.47 -1.83 -14.06
CA GLY A 207 -26.50 -2.22 -15.48
C GLY A 207 -25.37 -1.60 -16.30
N LEU A 208 -24.53 -0.76 -15.69
CA LEU A 208 -23.47 -0.02 -16.37
C LEU A 208 -22.29 -0.89 -16.74
N ASP A 209 -21.72 -0.64 -17.91
CA ASP A 209 -20.45 -1.22 -18.34
C ASP A 209 -19.27 -0.57 -17.62
N THR A 210 -19.00 -1.14 -16.44
CA THR A 210 -17.95 -0.67 -15.54
C THR A 210 -16.65 -1.45 -15.73
N TYR A 211 -15.57 -0.72 -15.94
CA TYR A 211 -14.20 -1.19 -16.05
C TYR A 211 -13.29 -0.51 -15.02
N ALA A 212 -12.07 -1.01 -14.90
CA ALA A 212 -11.01 -0.35 -14.14
C ALA A 212 -9.70 -0.39 -14.92
N ILE A 213 -8.81 0.55 -14.63
CA ILE A 213 -7.45 0.57 -15.19
C ILE A 213 -6.43 0.21 -14.09
N THR A 214 -5.46 -0.64 -14.44
CA THR A 214 -4.44 -1.13 -13.50
C THR A 214 -3.04 -1.20 -14.15
N PRO A 215 -1.97 -0.64 -13.54
CA PRO A 215 -1.99 0.21 -12.35
C PRO A 215 -2.85 1.47 -12.56
N SER A 216 -3.23 2.15 -11.49
CA SER A 216 -4.02 3.37 -11.65
C SER A 216 -3.12 4.54 -12.09
N PRO A 217 -3.49 5.35 -13.10
CA PRO A 217 -2.77 6.58 -13.43
C PRO A 217 -3.04 7.70 -12.41
N VAL A 218 -3.97 7.46 -11.48
CA VAL A 218 -4.32 8.35 -10.37
C VAL A 218 -4.26 7.58 -9.06
N VAL A 219 -3.54 8.08 -8.07
CA VAL A 219 -3.35 7.42 -6.77
C VAL A 219 -3.85 8.34 -5.66
N ALA A 220 -4.53 7.80 -4.66
CA ALA A 220 -4.95 8.58 -3.49
C ALA A 220 -3.72 9.02 -2.67
N ASP A 221 -3.79 10.22 -2.11
CA ASP A 221 -2.75 10.76 -1.22
C ASP A 221 -2.92 10.19 0.19
N ASP A 222 -2.28 9.06 0.47
CA ASP A 222 -2.30 8.42 1.80
C ASP A 222 -1.46 9.19 2.86
N VAL A 223 -0.75 10.27 2.48
CA VAL A 223 0.08 11.08 3.40
C VAL A 223 -0.76 12.07 4.21
N VAL A 224 -1.93 12.46 3.71
CA VAL A 224 -2.88 13.32 4.43
C VAL A 224 -4.06 12.46 4.85
N ALA A 225 -4.34 12.39 6.16
CA ALA A 225 -5.50 11.65 6.66
C ALA A 225 -6.77 12.05 5.88
N SER A 226 -7.47 11.06 5.32
CA SER A 226 -8.73 11.31 4.60
C SER A 226 -9.65 12.13 5.50
N THR A 227 -10.22 13.22 4.98
CA THR A 227 -11.11 14.11 5.75
C THR A 227 -12.34 13.38 6.30
N ILE A 228 -12.65 12.19 5.76
CA ILE A 228 -13.75 11.32 6.17
C ILE A 228 -13.43 10.50 7.46
N GLY A 229 -12.20 10.57 7.98
CA GLY A 229 -11.79 9.93 9.24
C GLY A 229 -11.79 8.38 9.23
N GLU A 230 -11.27 7.77 10.30
CA GLU A 230 -11.16 6.30 10.43
C GLU A 230 -12.44 5.62 10.95
N ALA A 231 -13.41 6.39 11.45
CA ALA A 231 -14.67 5.87 12.02
C ALA A 231 -15.48 5.02 11.02
N ARG A 232 -15.24 5.17 9.71
CA ARG A 232 -15.84 4.32 8.66
C ARG A 232 -15.46 2.84 8.77
N PHE A 233 -14.31 2.53 9.40
CA PHE A 233 -13.82 1.16 9.61
C PHE A 233 -14.32 0.53 10.90
N ASP A 234 -15.00 1.29 11.76
CA ASP A 234 -15.66 0.74 12.93
C ASP A 234 -16.85 -0.14 12.48
N LYS A 235 -16.79 -1.42 12.84
CA LYS A 235 -17.78 -2.45 12.49
C LYS A 235 -18.81 -2.67 13.59
N GLN A 236 -18.82 -1.83 14.62
CA GLN A 236 -19.82 -1.92 15.68
C GLN A 236 -21.24 -1.80 15.10
N VAL A 237 -22.08 -2.78 15.46
CA VAL A 237 -23.48 -2.85 15.04
C VAL A 237 -24.29 -1.93 15.96
N ALA A 238 -24.80 -0.83 15.43
CA ALA A 238 -25.61 0.15 16.14
C ALA A 238 -27.11 -0.17 15.98
N LEU A 239 -27.52 -1.37 16.38
CA LEU A 239 -28.92 -1.82 16.37
C LEU A 239 -29.39 -2.21 17.76
N TYR A 240 -30.61 -1.78 18.11
CA TYR A 240 -31.26 -2.10 19.38
C TYR A 240 -32.45 -3.07 19.18
N SER A 241 -32.77 -3.83 20.23
CA SER A 241 -33.98 -4.66 20.32
C SER A 241 -34.13 -5.70 19.20
N TRP A 242 -35.35 -6.00 18.75
CA TRP A 242 -35.65 -7.03 17.73
C TRP A 242 -34.90 -6.84 16.40
N ARG A 243 -34.51 -5.60 16.06
CA ARG A 243 -33.73 -5.32 14.85
C ARG A 243 -32.35 -5.95 14.89
N ARG A 244 -31.74 -6.04 16.08
CA ARG A 244 -30.45 -6.73 16.28
C ARG A 244 -30.58 -8.24 16.11
N ALA A 245 -31.70 -8.81 16.54
CA ALA A 245 -32.00 -10.24 16.35
C ALA A 245 -32.23 -10.60 14.87
N LEU A 246 -32.85 -9.69 14.10
CA LEU A 246 -33.11 -9.89 12.67
C LEU A 246 -31.89 -9.62 11.77
N TYR A 247 -30.91 -8.85 12.24
CA TYR A 247 -29.74 -8.43 11.47
C TYR A 247 -28.93 -9.58 10.82
N PRO A 248 -28.66 -10.72 11.49
CA PRO A 248 -27.96 -11.83 10.84
C PRO A 248 -28.69 -12.35 9.60
N VAL A 249 -30.03 -12.40 9.64
CA VAL A 249 -30.87 -12.86 8.53
C VAL A 249 -30.85 -11.85 7.39
N THR A 250 -31.07 -10.57 7.67
CA THR A 250 -31.07 -9.52 6.64
C THR A 250 -29.70 -9.33 6.02
N ARG A 251 -28.62 -9.44 6.81
CA ARG A 251 -27.25 -9.40 6.29
C ARG A 251 -26.94 -10.61 5.43
N PHE A 252 -27.38 -11.80 5.84
CA PHE A 252 -27.20 -13.02 5.04
C PHE A 252 -27.92 -12.91 3.69
N ALA A 253 -29.19 -12.51 3.68
CA ALA A 253 -29.95 -12.27 2.46
C ALA A 253 -29.26 -11.24 1.54
N CYS A 254 -28.79 -10.12 2.12
CA CYS A 254 -28.04 -9.10 1.37
C CYS A 254 -26.74 -9.67 0.76
N LYS A 255 -25.99 -10.50 1.50
CA LYS A 255 -24.76 -11.14 0.98
C LYS A 255 -25.07 -12.13 -0.14
N LEU A 256 -26.19 -12.85 -0.06
CA LEU A 256 -26.61 -13.76 -1.11
C LEU A 256 -26.97 -12.99 -2.39
N GLU A 257 -27.75 -11.91 -2.28
CA GLU A 257 -28.07 -11.03 -3.41
C GLU A 257 -26.80 -10.43 -4.03
N GLU A 258 -25.90 -9.86 -3.21
CA GLU A 258 -24.60 -9.32 -3.65
C GLU A 258 -23.73 -10.39 -4.33
N GLY A 259 -23.65 -11.58 -3.73
CA GLY A 259 -22.86 -12.69 -4.24
C GLY A 259 -23.39 -13.23 -5.56
N PHE A 260 -24.71 -13.40 -5.67
CA PHE A 260 -25.37 -13.91 -6.86
C PHE A 260 -25.30 -12.90 -8.01
N GLY A 261 -25.73 -11.65 -7.79
CA GLY A 261 -25.72 -10.60 -8.80
C GLY A 261 -24.32 -10.35 -9.38
N LYS A 262 -23.32 -10.33 -8.51
CA LYS A 262 -21.91 -10.21 -8.90
C LYS A 262 -21.43 -11.35 -9.79
N ARG A 263 -21.65 -12.61 -9.38
CA ARG A 263 -21.16 -13.78 -10.12
C ARG A 263 -21.85 -13.93 -11.46
N THR A 264 -23.16 -13.73 -11.48
CA THR A 264 -23.98 -13.84 -12.69
C THR A 264 -23.62 -12.76 -13.69
N SER A 265 -23.54 -11.49 -13.27
CA SER A 265 -23.18 -10.38 -14.18
C SER A 265 -21.77 -10.53 -14.74
N TYR A 266 -20.81 -10.94 -13.90
CA TYR A 266 -19.44 -11.19 -14.35
C TYR A 266 -19.34 -12.39 -15.30
N ALA A 267 -20.14 -13.43 -15.11
CA ALA A 267 -20.20 -14.56 -16.04
C ALA A 267 -20.89 -14.17 -17.35
N ALA A 268 -22.02 -13.47 -17.28
CA ALA A 268 -22.81 -13.03 -18.43
C ALA A 268 -22.04 -12.11 -19.38
N SER A 269 -21.16 -11.25 -18.84
CA SER A 269 -20.36 -10.35 -19.69
C SER A 269 -19.20 -11.05 -20.43
N ARG A 270 -18.90 -12.32 -20.14
CA ARG A 270 -17.68 -13.01 -20.61
C ARG A 270 -17.55 -13.04 -22.13
N ALA A 271 -18.59 -13.48 -22.85
CA ALA A 271 -18.54 -13.59 -24.31
C ALA A 271 -18.32 -12.22 -24.97
N ARG A 272 -18.99 -11.18 -24.46
CA ARG A 272 -18.82 -9.79 -24.90
C ARG A 272 -17.41 -9.28 -24.61
N ASP A 273 -16.87 -9.55 -23.42
CA ASP A 273 -15.52 -9.12 -23.05
C ASP A 273 -14.45 -9.82 -23.91
N GLU A 274 -14.62 -11.11 -24.22
CA GLU A 274 -13.71 -11.86 -25.09
C GLU A 274 -13.78 -11.39 -26.56
N ALA A 275 -14.96 -10.96 -27.02
CA ALA A 275 -15.11 -10.33 -28.34
C ALA A 275 -14.46 -8.94 -28.37
N ALA A 276 -14.67 -8.14 -27.32
CA ALA A 276 -14.04 -6.83 -27.15
C ALA A 276 -12.50 -6.96 -27.09
N ALA A 277 -11.97 -7.90 -26.31
CA ALA A 277 -10.53 -8.11 -26.20
C ALA A 277 -9.89 -8.46 -27.56
N ARG A 278 -10.57 -9.26 -28.38
CA ARG A 278 -10.11 -9.57 -29.75
C ARG A 278 -10.09 -8.33 -30.66
N ARG A 279 -11.11 -7.47 -30.59
CA ARG A 279 -11.15 -6.20 -31.34
C ARG A 279 -10.05 -5.25 -30.89
N LEU A 280 -9.86 -5.13 -29.57
CA LEU A 280 -8.88 -4.23 -28.96
C LEU A 280 -7.44 -4.68 -29.22
N ALA A 281 -7.18 -5.98 -29.33
CA ALA A 281 -5.85 -6.51 -29.70
C ALA A 281 -5.41 -6.13 -31.13
N ALA A 282 -6.36 -5.79 -32.01
CA ALA A 282 -6.07 -5.34 -33.37
C ALA A 282 -5.80 -3.82 -33.47
N VAL A 283 -6.00 -3.07 -32.39
CA VAL A 283 -5.75 -1.62 -32.35
C VAL A 283 -4.27 -1.38 -32.01
N PRO A 284 -3.53 -0.60 -32.81
CA PRO A 284 -2.14 -0.27 -32.48
C PRO A 284 -2.06 0.50 -31.15
N PRO A 285 -0.94 0.37 -30.41
CA PRO A 285 -0.79 1.05 -29.12
C PRO A 285 -0.90 2.58 -29.31
N PRO A 286 -1.68 3.27 -28.46
CA PRO A 286 -1.82 4.72 -28.53
C PRO A 286 -0.47 5.42 -28.35
N ALA A 287 -0.21 6.45 -29.16
CA ALA A 287 0.98 7.29 -29.04
C ALA A 287 0.97 8.06 -27.72
N GLY A 288 2.15 8.27 -27.12
CA GLY A 288 2.31 9.06 -25.89
C GLY A 288 2.08 8.30 -24.57
N LEU A 289 1.70 7.02 -24.62
CA LEU A 289 1.66 6.17 -23.44
C LEU A 289 3.05 5.64 -23.10
N LEU A 290 3.38 5.59 -21.79
CA LEU A 290 4.61 4.94 -21.35
C LEU A 290 4.55 3.43 -21.72
N PRO A 291 5.60 2.88 -22.35
CA PRO A 291 5.58 1.50 -22.82
C PRO A 291 5.37 0.53 -21.66
N ALA A 292 4.73 -0.62 -21.94
CA ALA A 292 4.78 -1.76 -21.04
C ALA A 292 6.25 -2.08 -20.82
N ALA A 293 6.69 -2.20 -19.57
CA ALA A 293 8.08 -2.44 -19.24
C ALA A 293 8.60 -3.63 -20.08
N ALA A 294 9.51 -3.35 -21.02
CA ALA A 294 10.32 -4.38 -21.62
C ALA A 294 11.06 -5.11 -20.48
N ALA A 295 11.34 -6.41 -20.67
CA ALA A 295 12.32 -7.11 -19.84
C ALA A 295 13.57 -6.23 -19.70
N PRO A 296 14.13 -6.13 -18.49
CA PRO A 296 14.77 -4.91 -18.02
C PRO A 296 15.95 -4.55 -18.91
N ALA A 297 15.96 -3.31 -19.41
CA ALA A 297 17.22 -2.62 -19.62
C ALA A 297 17.92 -2.63 -18.25
N SER A 298 18.96 -3.46 -18.16
CA SER A 298 19.94 -3.43 -17.09
C SER A 298 20.49 -2.02 -16.98
N THR A 299 20.86 -1.65 -15.75
CA THR A 299 21.42 -0.35 -15.32
C THR A 299 20.44 0.82 -15.24
N ILE A 300 20.13 1.21 -14.01
CA ILE A 300 19.88 2.63 -13.69
C ILE A 300 21.11 3.41 -14.13
N ASP A 301 20.92 4.55 -14.80
CA ASP A 301 22.02 5.45 -15.15
C ASP A 301 22.82 5.81 -13.89
N ALA A 302 24.00 5.22 -13.74
CA ALA A 302 24.98 5.47 -12.69
C ALA A 302 25.19 6.96 -12.33
N PRO A 303 25.11 7.95 -13.26
CA PRO A 303 25.21 9.36 -12.89
C PRO A 303 24.11 9.89 -11.95
N GLN A 304 22.92 9.28 -11.87
CA GLN A 304 21.85 9.75 -10.96
C GLN A 304 22.10 9.43 -9.48
N LEU A 305 22.90 8.39 -9.21
CA LEU A 305 23.35 8.02 -7.86
C LEU A 305 24.65 8.72 -7.46
N ALA A 306 25.27 9.49 -8.37
CA ALA A 306 26.55 10.14 -8.14
C ALA A 306 26.43 11.12 -6.96
N GLY A 307 27.02 10.72 -5.82
CA GLY A 307 27.05 11.53 -4.60
C GLY A 307 26.10 11.08 -3.50
N LYS A 308 25.22 10.08 -3.69
CA LYS A 308 24.42 9.48 -2.60
C LYS A 308 25.13 8.29 -1.97
N SER A 309 25.00 8.14 -0.66
CA SER A 309 25.42 6.94 0.08
C SER A 309 24.21 6.28 0.69
N LEU A 310 23.87 5.08 0.24
CA LEU A 310 22.68 4.35 0.69
C LEU A 310 23.07 3.31 1.74
N THR A 311 22.34 3.26 2.84
CA THR A 311 22.56 2.28 3.91
C THR A 311 21.25 1.62 4.30
N PHE A 312 21.20 0.29 4.29
CA PHE A 312 20.02 -0.48 4.67
C PHE A 312 20.29 -1.39 5.86
N CYS A 313 19.27 -1.57 6.70
CA CYS A 313 19.35 -2.45 7.86
C CYS A 313 18.88 -3.87 7.53
N LEU A 314 19.72 -4.86 7.83
CA LEU A 314 19.38 -6.29 7.84
C LEU A 314 19.10 -6.74 9.28
N THR A 315 17.84 -7.01 9.56
CA THR A 315 17.41 -7.37 10.91
C THR A 315 16.09 -8.13 10.93
N THR A 316 15.71 -8.63 12.10
CA THR A 316 14.46 -9.36 12.32
C THR A 316 13.32 -8.41 12.68
N ALA A 317 12.08 -8.81 12.38
CA ALA A 317 10.92 -8.20 13.02
C ALA A 317 11.09 -8.31 14.53
N ARG A 318 10.89 -7.21 15.28
CA ARG A 318 11.16 -7.25 16.73
C ARG A 318 12.32 -6.43 17.25
N SER A 319 13.27 -6.07 16.39
CA SER A 319 14.65 -5.77 16.80
C SER A 319 14.89 -4.35 17.31
N GLY A 320 13.89 -3.47 17.24
CA GLY A 320 14.01 -2.06 17.66
C GLY A 320 14.58 -1.15 16.57
N THR A 321 14.26 -1.42 15.30
CA THR A 321 14.62 -0.61 14.14
C THR A 321 14.22 0.86 14.24
N ALA A 322 13.07 1.15 14.85
CA ALA A 322 12.65 2.52 15.13
C ALA A 322 13.64 3.25 16.06
N PHE A 323 14.12 2.57 17.11
CA PHE A 323 15.12 3.13 18.02
C PHE A 323 16.46 3.34 17.32
N LEU A 324 16.88 2.40 16.46
CA LEU A 324 18.07 2.58 15.62
C LEU A 324 17.95 3.81 14.72
N ALA A 325 16.80 4.03 14.07
CA ALA A 325 16.58 5.21 13.24
C ALA A 325 16.65 6.50 14.07
N SER A 326 16.07 6.52 15.28
CA SER A 326 16.16 7.68 16.18
C SER A 326 17.60 8.01 16.58
N LEU A 327 18.44 7.00 16.80
CA LEU A 327 19.87 7.21 17.06
C LEU A 327 20.59 7.75 15.82
N LEU A 328 20.37 7.12 14.67
CA LEU A 328 21.00 7.52 13.40
C LEU A 328 20.57 8.91 12.92
N ALA A 329 19.38 9.39 13.32
CA ALA A 329 18.92 10.75 13.06
C ALA A 329 19.73 11.83 13.81
N LEU A 330 20.64 11.44 14.71
CA LEU A 330 21.62 12.35 15.30
C LEU A 330 22.77 12.70 14.34
N ALA A 331 22.94 11.94 13.25
CA ALA A 331 23.93 12.26 12.24
C ALA A 331 23.52 13.52 11.47
N ASP A 332 24.44 14.48 11.38
CA ASP A 332 24.14 15.82 10.87
C ASP A 332 23.99 15.83 9.33
N ASP A 333 24.46 14.79 8.65
CA ASP A 333 24.51 14.68 7.20
C ASP A 333 23.71 13.48 6.65
N ALA A 334 22.67 13.04 7.37
CA ALA A 334 21.90 11.85 7.01
C ALA A 334 20.38 11.98 7.14
N ASP A 335 19.67 11.43 6.15
CA ASP A 335 18.24 11.13 6.22
C ASP A 335 18.06 9.71 6.79
N ALA A 336 18.02 9.59 8.12
CA ALA A 336 17.81 8.33 8.82
C ALA A 336 16.32 8.07 9.09
N LEU A 337 15.73 7.13 8.37
CA LEU A 337 14.29 6.91 8.32
C LEU A 337 13.91 5.47 8.70
N HIS A 338 12.86 5.33 9.50
CA HIS A 338 12.28 4.02 9.83
C HIS A 338 11.09 3.73 8.92
N GLU A 339 11.21 2.70 8.09
CA GLU A 339 10.16 2.25 7.16
C GLU A 339 9.48 3.40 6.39
N PRO A 340 10.22 4.32 5.74
CA PRO A 340 9.66 5.48 5.07
C PRO A 340 8.85 5.09 3.81
N ALA A 341 7.79 5.85 3.55
CA ALA A 341 7.03 5.76 2.31
C ALA A 341 7.91 6.11 1.08
N PRO A 342 7.84 5.35 -0.03
CA PRO A 342 7.08 4.10 -0.17
C PRO A 342 7.76 2.97 0.62
N ASP A 343 7.03 2.39 1.58
CA ASP A 343 7.58 1.34 2.43
C ASP A 343 7.60 -0.02 1.70
N PHE A 344 8.48 -0.90 2.16
CA PHE A 344 8.58 -2.25 1.62
C PHE A 344 7.33 -3.10 1.88
N HIS A 345 6.55 -2.78 2.92
CA HIS A 345 5.37 -3.55 3.27
C HIS A 345 4.29 -3.49 2.19
N HIS A 346 4.07 -2.31 1.58
CA HIS A 346 3.11 -2.15 0.49
C HIS A 346 3.45 -3.00 -0.74
N ALA A 347 4.73 -3.18 -1.05
CA ALA A 347 5.18 -3.98 -2.18
C ALA A 347 5.35 -5.48 -1.87
N LEU A 348 5.48 -5.84 -0.58
CA LEU A 348 5.86 -7.19 -0.16
C LEU A 348 4.92 -8.29 -0.68
N ALA A 349 3.62 -8.01 -0.76
CA ALA A 349 2.65 -8.97 -1.27
C ALA A 349 2.89 -9.29 -2.76
N ASP A 350 3.25 -8.29 -3.55
CA ASP A 350 3.53 -8.44 -4.98
C ASP A 350 4.87 -9.14 -5.17
N VAL A 351 5.91 -8.71 -4.45
CA VAL A 351 7.26 -9.33 -4.46
C VAL A 351 7.20 -10.82 -4.15
N ARG A 352 6.39 -11.22 -3.15
CA ARG A 352 6.23 -12.64 -2.79
C ARG A 352 5.55 -13.48 -3.86
N SER A 353 4.68 -12.88 -4.66
CA SER A 353 4.02 -13.57 -5.78
C SER A 353 4.84 -13.53 -7.07
N ARG A 354 5.68 -12.51 -7.20
CA ARG A 354 6.34 -12.10 -8.42
C ARG A 354 7.65 -11.39 -8.06
N PRO A 355 8.76 -12.11 -7.87
CA PRO A 355 10.03 -11.54 -7.39
C PRO A 355 10.52 -10.33 -8.20
N GLU A 356 10.24 -10.28 -9.50
CA GLU A 356 10.60 -9.15 -10.37
C GLU A 356 9.85 -7.85 -10.02
N ALA A 357 8.73 -7.90 -9.29
CA ALA A 357 8.03 -6.72 -8.78
C ALA A 357 8.92 -5.91 -7.82
N ALA A 358 9.91 -6.54 -7.18
CA ALA A 358 10.86 -5.84 -6.33
C ALA A 358 11.75 -4.89 -7.15
N LEU A 359 12.13 -5.28 -8.37
CA LEU A 359 12.93 -4.45 -9.27
C LEU A 359 12.14 -3.21 -9.71
N GLU A 360 10.89 -3.41 -10.13
CA GLU A 360 9.96 -2.33 -10.50
C GLU A 360 9.75 -1.37 -9.32
N PHE A 361 9.48 -1.91 -8.13
CA PHE A 361 9.28 -1.10 -6.93
C PHE A 361 10.51 -0.26 -6.58
N VAL A 362 11.70 -0.88 -6.57
CA VAL A 362 12.94 -0.18 -6.22
C VAL A 362 13.22 0.91 -7.25
N ARG A 363 13.16 0.60 -8.54
CA ARG A 363 13.45 1.54 -9.63
C ARG A 363 12.45 2.68 -9.72
N ASP A 364 11.15 2.38 -9.71
CA ASP A 364 10.11 3.32 -10.12
C ASP A 364 9.48 4.07 -8.93
N ARG A 365 9.64 3.56 -7.71
CA ARG A 365 8.99 4.12 -6.50
C ARG A 365 10.01 4.47 -5.43
N LYS A 366 10.88 3.53 -5.06
CA LYS A 366 11.77 3.72 -3.90
C LYS A 366 12.91 4.67 -4.21
N LEU A 367 13.64 4.44 -5.31
CA LEU A 367 14.82 5.22 -5.66
C LEU A 367 14.52 6.70 -5.91
N PRO A 368 13.46 7.10 -6.64
CA PRO A 368 13.13 8.52 -6.80
C PRO A 368 12.94 9.23 -5.46
N LYS A 369 12.35 8.54 -4.47
CA LYS A 369 12.16 9.10 -3.14
C LYS A 369 13.47 9.23 -2.36
N ILE A 370 14.35 8.23 -2.47
CA ILE A 370 15.70 8.26 -1.90
C ILE A 370 16.50 9.43 -2.49
N LEU A 371 16.43 9.63 -3.80
CA LEU A 371 17.15 10.70 -4.49
C LEU A 371 16.62 12.09 -4.12
N ALA A 372 15.33 12.21 -3.83
CA ALA A 372 14.69 13.44 -3.37
C ALA A 372 15.04 13.83 -1.92
N CYS A 373 15.61 12.93 -1.13
CA CYS A 373 16.09 13.25 0.22
C CYS A 373 17.25 14.26 0.13
N PRO A 374 17.31 15.29 0.99
CA PRO A 374 18.28 16.38 0.84
C PRO A 374 19.72 15.96 1.16
N HIS A 375 19.93 15.05 2.11
CA HIS A 375 21.26 14.72 2.59
C HIS A 375 21.98 13.70 1.72
N ARG A 376 23.32 13.72 1.79
CA ARG A 376 24.19 12.76 1.08
C ARG A 376 23.92 11.32 1.52
N HIS A 377 23.75 11.10 2.82
CA HIS A 377 23.57 9.78 3.39
C HIS A 377 22.09 9.49 3.57
N TYR A 378 21.61 8.42 2.94
CA TYR A 378 20.27 7.89 3.16
C TYR A 378 20.38 6.61 3.97
N VAL A 379 19.70 6.54 5.11
CA VAL A 379 19.72 5.36 5.97
C VAL A 379 18.31 4.88 6.25
N GLU A 380 18.00 3.65 5.84
CA GLU A 380 16.68 3.07 6.04
C GLU A 380 16.73 1.85 6.98
N THR A 381 15.95 1.94 8.05
CA THR A 381 15.76 0.81 8.96
C THR A 381 14.42 0.14 8.66
N SER A 382 14.47 -1.04 8.06
CA SER A 382 13.31 -1.91 7.86
C SER A 382 13.71 -3.36 8.01
N HIS A 383 12.90 -4.14 8.73
CA HIS A 383 13.09 -5.58 8.82
C HIS A 383 12.72 -6.32 7.53
N LEU A 384 11.98 -5.67 6.62
CA LEU A 384 11.49 -6.26 5.39
C LEU A 384 12.51 -6.23 4.24
N PHE A 385 13.63 -5.50 4.39
CA PHE A 385 14.63 -5.39 3.35
C PHE A 385 15.17 -6.76 2.87
N ALA A 386 15.28 -7.72 3.81
CA ALA A 386 15.72 -9.08 3.53
C ALA A 386 14.65 -9.98 2.88
N GLU A 387 13.45 -9.48 2.59
CA GLU A 387 12.33 -10.24 2.04
C GLU A 387 12.19 -10.08 0.51
N GLY A 388 13.31 -10.00 -0.19
CA GLY A 388 13.39 -9.91 -1.66
C GLY A 388 13.81 -8.54 -2.20
N PHE A 389 13.88 -7.51 -1.35
CA PHE A 389 14.32 -6.18 -1.78
C PHE A 389 15.84 -6.08 -1.89
N TYR A 390 16.60 -6.75 -1.02
CA TYR A 390 18.06 -6.85 -1.14
C TYR A 390 18.47 -7.32 -2.54
N GLU A 391 17.87 -8.43 -3.03
CA GLU A 391 18.16 -8.98 -4.36
C GLU A 391 17.84 -7.97 -5.47
N ALA A 392 16.78 -7.16 -5.30
CA ALA A 392 16.44 -6.14 -6.27
C ALA A 392 17.48 -5.02 -6.36
N PHE A 393 17.99 -4.53 -5.23
CA PHE A 393 19.07 -3.54 -5.24
C PHE A 393 20.35 -4.09 -5.87
N VAL A 394 20.70 -5.35 -5.58
CA VAL A 394 21.85 -6.03 -6.19
C VAL A 394 21.67 -6.17 -7.71
N ALA A 395 20.52 -6.68 -8.16
CA ALA A 395 20.24 -6.90 -9.58
C ALA A 395 20.18 -5.60 -10.40
N LEU A 396 19.79 -4.48 -9.78
CA LEU A 396 19.81 -3.16 -10.41
C LEU A 396 21.20 -2.52 -10.44
N GLY A 397 22.21 -3.16 -9.85
CA GLY A 397 23.58 -2.64 -9.78
C GLY A 397 23.72 -1.42 -8.85
N ILE A 398 22.79 -1.23 -7.91
CA ILE A 398 22.79 -0.07 -7.01
C ILE A 398 23.84 -0.32 -5.91
N PRO A 399 24.80 0.60 -5.69
CA PRO A 399 25.72 0.48 -4.56
C PRO A 399 25.03 0.87 -3.25
N PHE A 400 25.22 0.07 -2.20
CA PHE A 400 24.71 0.35 -0.86
C PHE A 400 25.56 -0.32 0.23
N GLN A 401 25.44 0.20 1.44
CA GLN A 401 26.03 -0.32 2.68
C GLN A 401 24.99 -1.11 3.49
N LEU A 402 25.46 -2.01 4.34
CA LEU A 402 24.61 -2.83 5.20
C LEU A 402 24.90 -2.61 6.68
N ILE A 403 23.83 -2.39 7.46
CA ILE A 403 23.85 -2.53 8.91
C ILE A 403 23.28 -3.90 9.25
N VAL A 404 24.07 -4.77 9.88
CA VAL A 404 23.56 -6.05 10.40
C VAL A 404 23.24 -5.85 11.88
N LEU A 405 21.95 -5.72 12.19
CA LEU A 405 21.51 -5.50 13.57
C LEU A 405 21.20 -6.83 14.26
N ASN A 406 22.02 -7.15 15.26
CA ASN A 406 22.04 -8.43 15.96
C ASN A 406 21.07 -8.44 17.15
N ARG A 407 20.30 -9.53 17.25
CA ARG A 407 19.43 -9.83 18.38
C ARG A 407 19.22 -11.33 18.47
N GLU A 408 19.50 -11.87 19.65
CA GLU A 408 19.46 -13.30 19.95
C GLU A 408 18.18 -13.99 19.41
N PRO A 409 18.30 -15.12 18.66
CA PRO A 409 17.18 -15.81 18.03
C PRO A 409 16.03 -16.13 18.98
N ARG A 410 16.32 -16.65 20.19
CA ARG A 410 15.30 -16.92 21.22
C ARG A 410 14.50 -15.66 21.59
N ARG A 411 15.18 -14.53 21.84
CA ARG A 411 14.51 -13.27 22.19
C ARG A 411 13.63 -12.74 21.06
N VAL A 412 14.06 -12.92 19.81
CA VAL A 412 13.23 -12.61 18.63
C VAL A 412 11.99 -13.50 18.61
N ALA A 413 12.17 -14.81 18.75
CA ALA A 413 11.10 -15.80 18.72
C ALA A 413 10.06 -15.55 19.82
N GLU A 414 10.50 -15.34 21.06
CA GLU A 414 9.63 -15.00 22.18
C GLU A 414 8.86 -13.70 21.93
N SER A 415 9.53 -12.67 21.39
CA SER A 415 8.90 -11.39 21.11
C SER A 415 7.78 -11.52 20.07
N ASN A 416 8.01 -12.23 18.97
CA ASN A 416 7.01 -12.44 17.92
C ASN A 416 5.86 -13.35 18.41
N TRP A 417 6.20 -14.38 19.17
CA TRP A 417 5.21 -15.29 19.76
C TRP A 417 4.27 -14.60 20.76
N ARG A 418 4.80 -13.66 21.57
CA ARG A 418 4.00 -12.86 22.52
C ARG A 418 2.99 -11.95 21.84
N VAL A 419 3.33 -11.39 20.68
CA VAL A 419 2.43 -10.49 19.90
C VAL A 419 1.61 -11.23 18.85
N GLU A 420 1.67 -12.56 18.80
CA GLU A 420 0.91 -13.39 17.85
C GLU A 420 1.25 -13.11 16.38
N ALA A 421 2.47 -12.67 16.09
CA ALA A 421 3.03 -12.65 14.74
C ALA A 421 3.69 -14.00 14.47
N ILE A 422 2.90 -14.99 14.01
CA ILE A 422 3.32 -16.39 13.86
C ILE A 422 3.49 -16.72 12.37
N PRO A 423 4.73 -17.01 11.92
CA PRO A 423 5.02 -17.35 10.53
C PRO A 423 4.05 -18.38 9.95
N GLY A 424 3.48 -18.09 8.79
CA GLY A 424 2.56 -19.00 8.09
C GLY A 424 1.18 -19.24 8.74
N ARG A 425 0.87 -18.64 9.90
CA ARG A 425 -0.39 -18.90 10.64
C ARG A 425 -1.26 -17.67 10.85
N THR A 426 -0.72 -16.61 11.44
CA THR A 426 -1.52 -15.44 11.79
C THR A 426 -1.46 -14.39 10.70
N LYS A 427 -2.41 -13.44 10.71
CA LYS A 427 -2.44 -12.34 9.74
C LYS A 427 -1.11 -11.58 9.72
N ASP A 428 -0.55 -11.29 10.88
CA ASP A 428 0.71 -10.54 10.99
C ASP A 428 1.91 -11.41 10.60
N GLY A 429 1.90 -12.70 10.94
CA GLY A 429 2.95 -13.61 10.45
C GLY A 429 2.93 -13.77 8.93
N LEU A 430 1.75 -13.89 8.33
CA LEU A 430 1.57 -13.93 6.87
C LEU A 430 1.87 -12.59 6.21
N GLY A 431 1.69 -11.48 6.92
CA GLY A 431 1.89 -10.12 6.39
C GLY A 431 3.34 -9.66 6.45
N PHE A 432 4.07 -9.98 7.51
CA PHE A 432 5.35 -9.33 7.85
C PHE A 432 6.54 -10.28 8.03
N LEU A 433 6.32 -11.59 8.13
CA LEU A 433 7.39 -12.56 8.37
C LEU A 433 7.53 -13.53 7.20
N LEU A 434 8.75 -14.01 6.96
CA LEU A 434 9.01 -15.15 6.07
C LEU A 434 8.14 -16.34 6.46
N ASP A 435 7.65 -17.05 5.47
CA ASP A 435 6.75 -18.20 5.62
C ASP A 435 7.48 -19.48 5.20
N PRO A 436 7.39 -20.59 5.96
CA PRO A 436 8.02 -21.87 5.60
C PRO A 436 7.67 -22.40 4.21
N ARG A 437 6.55 -21.97 3.64
CA ARG A 437 6.08 -22.35 2.29
C ARG A 437 6.76 -21.58 1.16
N GLN A 438 7.39 -20.44 1.44
CA GLN A 438 8.02 -19.62 0.42
C GLN A 438 9.20 -20.36 -0.24
N ASP A 439 9.55 -19.91 -1.44
CA ASP A 439 10.76 -20.36 -2.11
C ASP A 439 11.98 -19.58 -1.60
N GLY A 440 13.15 -20.21 -1.63
CA GLY A 440 14.40 -19.61 -1.16
C GLY A 440 14.60 -19.50 0.36
N VAL A 441 13.65 -19.98 1.19
CA VAL A 441 13.82 -20.13 2.65
C VAL A 441 14.30 -21.54 3.04
N MET A 442 14.91 -21.67 4.23
CA MET A 442 15.20 -23.00 4.80
C MET A 442 13.92 -23.83 4.94
N LYS A 443 13.83 -24.94 4.21
CA LYS A 443 12.66 -25.81 4.23
C LYS A 443 12.51 -26.45 5.62
N LEU A 444 11.31 -26.37 6.18
CA LEU A 444 10.96 -26.90 7.49
C LEU A 444 9.90 -28.01 7.34
N PRO A 445 10.30 -29.29 7.37
CA PRO A 445 9.37 -30.40 7.22
C PRO A 445 8.33 -30.44 8.33
N ARG A 446 7.06 -30.70 7.98
CA ARG A 446 5.94 -30.84 8.93
C ARG A 446 5.76 -29.61 9.84
N TRP A 447 6.11 -28.42 9.35
CA TRP A 447 5.98 -27.15 10.06
C TRP A 447 4.54 -26.92 10.57
N GLU A 448 3.53 -27.46 9.88
CA GLU A 448 2.12 -27.38 10.27
C GLU A 448 1.86 -27.99 11.66
N ARG A 449 2.68 -28.96 12.08
CA ARG A 449 2.59 -29.64 13.38
C ARG A 449 3.43 -29.00 14.48
N MET A 450 4.27 -28.01 14.14
CA MET A 450 5.14 -27.36 15.11
C MET A 450 4.36 -26.37 15.98
N SER A 451 4.87 -26.03 17.16
CA SER A 451 4.27 -24.99 17.99
C SER A 451 4.44 -23.61 17.35
N ASP A 452 3.61 -22.64 17.74
CA ASP A 452 3.75 -21.25 17.30
C ASP A 452 5.14 -20.68 17.64
N TYR A 453 5.67 -21.04 18.81
CA TYR A 453 7.03 -20.65 19.22
C TYR A 453 8.10 -21.23 18.28
N GLN A 454 7.98 -22.51 17.91
CA GLN A 454 8.92 -23.15 17.00
C GLN A 454 8.96 -22.49 15.62
N LEU A 455 7.81 -22.03 15.12
CA LEU A 455 7.75 -21.27 13.86
C LEU A 455 8.42 -19.90 13.99
N CYS A 456 8.17 -19.18 15.09
CA CYS A 456 8.88 -17.92 15.36
C CYS A 456 10.39 -18.11 15.51
N TYR A 457 10.82 -19.22 16.11
CA TYR A 457 12.23 -19.58 16.24
C TYR A 457 12.85 -19.93 14.90
N TRP A 458 12.19 -20.74 14.08
CA TRP A 458 12.62 -21.01 12.70
C TRP A 458 12.80 -19.71 11.89
N TYR A 459 11.84 -18.78 11.97
CA TYR A 459 11.96 -17.47 11.30
C TYR A 459 13.22 -16.72 11.74
N SER A 460 13.52 -16.74 13.04
CA SER A 460 14.73 -16.09 13.55
C SER A 460 16.01 -16.73 13.00
N LEU A 461 16.05 -18.06 12.85
CA LEU A 461 17.18 -18.77 12.25
C LEU A 461 17.33 -18.45 10.75
N GLU A 462 16.22 -18.43 10.01
CA GLU A 462 16.22 -18.07 8.58
C GLU A 462 16.74 -16.64 8.35
N MET A 463 16.38 -15.71 9.23
CA MET A 463 16.92 -14.35 9.17
C MET A 463 18.42 -14.30 9.49
N GLU A 464 18.92 -15.11 10.42
CA GLU A 464 20.36 -15.21 10.68
C GLU A 464 21.12 -15.78 9.48
N ARG A 465 20.56 -16.80 8.81
CA ARG A 465 21.12 -17.33 7.55
C ARG A 465 21.21 -16.24 6.47
N ARG A 466 20.13 -15.46 6.29
CA ARG A 466 20.10 -14.36 5.32
C ARG A 466 21.10 -13.26 5.66
N LYS A 467 21.21 -12.87 6.94
CA LYS A 467 22.22 -11.90 7.40
C LYS A 467 23.63 -12.37 7.04
N ALA A 468 23.98 -13.63 7.34
CA ALA A 468 25.30 -14.17 7.05
C ALA A 468 25.59 -14.17 5.54
N ARG A 469 24.64 -14.64 4.73
CA ARG A 469 24.76 -14.66 3.27
C ARG A 469 24.94 -13.25 2.69
N TYR A 470 24.02 -12.34 2.97
CA TYR A 470 24.04 -10.99 2.39
C TYR A 470 25.23 -10.15 2.87
N ALA A 471 25.65 -10.32 4.14
CA ALA A 471 26.88 -9.69 4.62
C ALA A 471 28.11 -10.17 3.84
N ALA A 472 28.26 -11.48 3.65
CA ALA A 472 29.37 -12.06 2.90
C ALA A 472 29.38 -11.60 1.43
N GLU A 473 28.23 -11.68 0.75
CA GLU A 473 28.07 -11.21 -0.63
C GLU A 473 28.44 -9.72 -0.76
N ARG A 474 27.99 -8.89 0.19
CA ARG A 474 28.26 -7.45 0.12
C ARG A 474 29.73 -7.13 0.33
N VAL A 475 30.41 -7.81 1.26
CA VAL A 475 31.86 -7.69 1.49
C VAL A 475 32.65 -8.15 0.26
N GLN A 476 32.28 -9.28 -0.35
CA GLN A 476 32.91 -9.78 -1.57
C GLN A 476 32.79 -8.80 -2.74
N ALA A 477 31.65 -8.11 -2.83
CA ALA A 477 31.42 -7.06 -3.80
C ALA A 477 31.95 -5.66 -3.34
N GLY A 478 32.92 -5.63 -2.42
CA GLY A 478 33.62 -4.42 -1.97
C GLY A 478 32.77 -3.41 -1.18
N GLY A 479 31.58 -3.80 -0.73
CA GLY A 479 30.67 -2.93 0.01
C GLY A 479 30.94 -2.91 1.52
N VAL A 480 30.47 -1.86 2.18
CA VAL A 480 30.62 -1.70 3.63
C VAL A 480 29.53 -2.49 4.37
N VAL A 481 29.96 -3.31 5.33
CA VAL A 481 29.07 -4.00 6.27
C VAL A 481 29.50 -3.67 7.70
N VAL A 482 28.54 -3.24 8.52
CA VAL A 482 28.76 -2.92 9.93
C VAL A 482 27.79 -3.73 10.78
N GLU A 483 28.31 -4.67 11.56
CA GLU A 483 27.54 -5.43 12.53
C GLU A 483 27.49 -4.71 13.89
N THR A 484 26.34 -4.72 14.56
CA THR A 484 26.20 -4.19 15.92
C THR A 484 24.96 -4.72 16.63
N SER A 485 24.80 -4.40 17.91
CA SER A 485 23.57 -4.60 18.69
C SER A 485 23.07 -3.29 19.29
N LEU A 486 21.76 -3.20 19.59
CA LEU A 486 21.21 -1.98 20.21
C LEU A 486 21.83 -1.68 21.59
N GLU A 487 22.29 -2.70 22.32
CA GLU A 487 22.95 -2.51 23.62
C GLU A 487 24.33 -1.86 23.45
N GLU A 488 25.06 -2.20 22.39
CA GLU A 488 26.33 -1.52 22.07
C GLU A 488 26.12 -0.05 21.69
N LEU A 489 25.04 0.24 20.95
CA LEU A 489 24.75 1.60 20.50
C LEU A 489 24.25 2.54 21.62
N LYS A 490 24.00 2.01 22.82
CA LYS A 490 23.74 2.84 24.02
C LYS A 490 25.01 3.45 24.60
N ASP A 491 26.18 2.91 24.25
CA ASP A 491 27.45 3.54 24.59
C ASP A 491 27.80 4.60 23.55
N TRP A 492 28.09 5.82 24.01
CA TRP A 492 28.36 6.97 23.14
C TRP A 492 29.55 6.74 22.22
N THR A 493 30.65 6.21 22.76
CA THR A 493 31.89 5.98 22.02
C THR A 493 31.68 4.92 20.94
N ARG A 494 31.00 3.82 21.28
CA ARG A 494 30.65 2.77 20.31
C ARG A 494 29.69 3.27 19.24
N PHE A 495 28.70 4.10 19.62
CA PHE A 495 27.77 4.71 18.66
C PHE A 495 28.48 5.62 17.66
N ARG A 496 29.40 6.49 18.11
CA ARG A 496 30.20 7.34 17.21
C ARG A 496 31.10 6.51 16.30
N ALA A 497 31.76 5.49 16.83
CA ALA A 497 32.59 4.58 16.03
C ALA A 497 31.77 3.81 14.97
N PHE A 498 30.55 3.39 15.34
CA PHE A 498 29.59 2.77 14.43
C PHE A 498 29.19 3.74 13.29
N CYS A 499 28.84 4.99 13.61
CA CYS A 499 28.51 6.01 12.62
C CYS A 499 29.68 6.30 11.68
N ALA A 500 30.89 6.44 12.23
CA ALA A 500 32.10 6.70 11.44
C ALA A 500 32.38 5.59 10.40
N ARG A 501 32.14 4.31 10.74
CA ARG A 501 32.28 3.19 9.81
C ARG A 501 31.28 3.23 8.65
N LEU A 502 30.13 3.88 8.83
CA LEU A 502 29.13 4.11 7.76
C LEU A 502 29.37 5.42 6.99
N GLY A 503 30.41 6.18 7.37
CA GLY A 503 30.71 7.50 6.85
C GLY A 503 29.80 8.60 7.38
N LEU A 504 29.07 8.37 8.47
CA LEU A 504 28.16 9.33 9.08
C LEU A 504 28.87 10.21 10.11
N GLN A 505 28.54 11.50 10.13
CA GLN A 505 29.11 12.45 11.09
C GLN A 505 28.13 12.73 12.22
N VAL A 506 28.61 12.58 13.46
CA VAL A 506 27.85 12.93 14.66
C VAL A 506 28.70 13.85 15.53
N ALA A 507 28.22 15.09 15.71
CA ALA A 507 28.87 16.09 16.54
C ALA A 507 28.86 15.72 18.04
N GLU A 508 29.86 16.17 18.81
CA GLU A 508 30.00 15.82 20.23
C GLU A 508 28.84 16.37 21.08
N GLU A 509 28.27 17.49 20.66
CA GLU A 509 27.13 18.18 21.27
C GLU A 509 25.86 17.31 21.28
N LYS A 510 25.77 16.28 20.42
CA LYS A 510 24.61 15.37 20.40
C LYS A 510 24.63 14.34 21.53
N ARG A 511 25.71 14.25 22.32
CA ARG A 511 25.88 13.26 23.40
C ARG A 511 24.74 13.25 24.41
N GLU A 512 24.28 14.41 24.84
CA GLU A 512 23.15 14.50 25.78
C GLU A 512 21.83 14.04 25.15
N THR A 513 21.63 14.33 23.87
CA THR A 513 20.44 13.87 23.12
C THR A 513 20.48 12.36 22.92
N HIS A 514 21.64 11.79 22.61
CA HIS A 514 21.86 10.35 22.59
C HIS A 514 21.53 9.69 23.92
N ALA A 515 22.03 10.23 25.03
CA ALA A 515 21.72 9.73 26.37
C ALA A 515 20.21 9.79 26.67
N ARG A 516 19.53 10.88 26.28
CA ARG A 516 18.08 11.02 26.41
C ARG A 516 17.31 9.97 25.60
N ILE A 517 17.69 9.73 24.35
CA ILE A 517 17.08 8.71 23.49
C ILE A 517 17.27 7.32 24.13
N CYS A 518 18.49 7.01 24.60
CA CYS A 518 18.81 5.75 25.27
C CYS A 518 18.06 5.53 26.60
N ALA A 519 17.69 6.60 27.30
CA ALA A 519 16.93 6.55 28.54
C ALA A 519 15.44 6.24 28.33
N VAL A 520 14.89 6.50 27.14
CA VAL A 520 13.50 6.16 26.82
C VAL A 520 13.35 4.64 26.75
N LYS A 521 12.59 4.07 27.69
CA LYS A 521 12.17 2.66 27.58
C LYS A 521 11.24 2.51 26.38
N VAL A 522 11.80 2.06 25.26
CA VAL A 522 11.02 1.63 24.10
C VAL A 522 10.24 0.38 24.51
N ASN A 523 8.91 0.53 24.61
CA ASN A 523 7.92 -0.49 24.99
C ASN A 523 7.69 -0.66 26.52
N PRO A 524 7.16 0.36 27.22
CA PRO A 524 6.80 0.26 28.62
C PRO A 524 5.54 -0.62 28.75
N LYS A 525 5.72 -1.85 29.20
CA LYS A 525 4.65 -2.80 29.55
C LYS A 525 3.78 -3.23 28.36
N SER A 526 4.25 -4.21 27.58
CA SER A 526 3.32 -5.01 26.80
C SER A 526 2.36 -5.70 27.78
N LYS A 527 1.08 -5.32 27.79
CA LYS A 527 0.00 -5.95 28.58
C LYS A 527 -0.31 -7.39 28.10
N HIS A 528 0.68 -8.12 27.59
CA HIS A 528 0.49 -9.48 27.12
C HIS A 528 0.63 -10.43 28.31
N ARG A 529 -0.38 -11.26 28.53
CA ARG A 529 -0.35 -12.34 29.54
C ARG A 529 0.87 -13.22 29.27
N ARG A 530 1.58 -13.65 30.33
CA ARG A 530 2.62 -14.68 30.22
C ARG A 530 2.02 -15.90 29.52
N LYS A 531 2.52 -16.23 28.33
CA LYS A 531 2.18 -17.47 27.63
C LYS A 531 2.97 -18.61 28.28
N TRP A 532 2.27 -19.59 28.82
CA TRP A 532 2.87 -20.79 29.41
C TRP A 532 2.96 -21.90 28.36
N THR A 533 4.08 -22.62 28.32
CA THR A 533 4.25 -23.82 27.48
C THR A 533 4.55 -25.02 28.37
N LEU A 534 3.84 -26.13 28.16
CA LEU A 534 4.09 -27.40 28.84
C LEU A 534 5.47 -27.98 28.48
N VAL A 535 6.02 -27.62 27.31
CA VAL A 535 7.33 -28.07 26.83
C VAL A 535 8.34 -26.94 27.00
N PRO A 536 9.50 -27.16 27.66
CA PRO A 536 10.55 -26.15 27.77
C PRO A 536 11.02 -25.63 26.41
N LEU A 537 11.24 -24.32 26.28
CA LEU A 537 11.62 -23.67 25.01
C LEU A 537 12.88 -24.31 24.40
N ALA A 538 13.91 -24.60 25.21
CA ALA A 538 15.12 -25.28 24.77
C ALA A 538 14.84 -26.64 24.09
N ARG A 539 13.83 -27.41 24.56
CA ARG A 539 13.45 -28.68 23.92
C ARG A 539 12.73 -28.44 22.59
N GLN A 540 11.94 -27.38 22.51
CA GLN A 540 11.26 -26.97 21.27
C GLN A 540 12.27 -26.51 20.21
N GLU A 541 13.30 -25.75 20.60
CA GLU A 541 14.39 -25.27 19.73
C GLU A 541 15.22 -26.43 19.18
N ARG A 542 15.61 -27.40 20.02
CA ARG A 542 16.27 -28.64 19.56
C ARG A 542 15.47 -29.43 18.55
N ALA A 543 14.15 -29.38 18.63
CA ALA A 543 13.30 -30.03 17.63
C ALA A 543 13.29 -29.26 16.30
N VAL A 544 13.43 -27.93 16.31
CA VAL A 544 13.59 -27.13 15.08
C VAL A 544 14.94 -27.42 14.42
N TRP A 545 16.04 -27.41 15.17
CA TRP A 545 17.37 -27.75 14.65
C TRP A 545 17.41 -29.14 14.02
N ARG A 546 16.88 -30.16 14.71
CA ARG A 546 16.77 -31.52 14.16
C ARG A 546 15.91 -31.60 12.91
N ALA A 547 14.84 -30.80 12.82
CA ALA A 547 13.98 -30.77 11.64
C ALA A 547 14.64 -30.08 10.44
N LEU A 548 15.47 -29.07 10.68
CA LEU A 548 16.27 -28.41 9.64
C LEU A 548 17.35 -29.35 9.09
N GLY A 549 17.99 -30.13 9.96
CA GLY A 549 19.03 -31.08 9.57
C GLY A 549 20.13 -30.41 8.75
N SER A 550 20.47 -30.97 7.59
CA SER A 550 21.48 -30.42 6.67
C SER A 550 21.12 -29.05 6.08
N ALA A 551 19.83 -28.67 6.07
CA ALA A 551 19.41 -27.36 5.56
C ALA A 551 19.95 -26.19 6.41
N ALA A 552 20.37 -26.46 7.64
CA ALA A 552 20.95 -25.45 8.52
C ALA A 552 22.42 -25.13 8.18
N GLY A 553 23.15 -26.03 7.52
CA GLY A 553 24.58 -25.86 7.24
C GLY A 553 25.39 -25.39 8.47
N ASP A 554 26.24 -24.38 8.28
CA ASP A 554 27.09 -23.79 9.34
C ASP A 554 26.39 -22.72 10.19
N LEU A 555 25.05 -22.63 10.13
CA LEU A 555 24.30 -21.60 10.85
C LEU A 555 24.48 -21.70 12.36
N GLY A 556 24.64 -22.91 12.90
CA GLY A 556 24.92 -23.14 14.32
C GLY A 556 26.20 -22.41 14.76
N ALA A 557 27.31 -22.64 14.05
CA ALA A 557 28.58 -21.98 14.32
C ALA A 557 28.49 -20.45 14.17
N THR A 558 27.76 -19.97 13.17
CA THR A 558 27.52 -18.53 12.96
C THR A 558 26.79 -17.89 14.15
N ILE A 559 25.76 -18.55 14.68
CA ILE A 559 25.00 -18.05 15.84
C ILE A 559 25.87 -18.08 17.10
N VAL A 560 26.67 -19.13 17.30
CA VAL A 560 27.61 -19.22 18.43
C VAL A 560 28.65 -18.09 18.37
N ALA A 561 29.22 -17.82 17.20
CA ALA A 561 30.19 -16.74 17.03
C ALA A 561 29.59 -15.36 17.35
N ARG A 562 28.32 -15.13 17.01
CA ARG A 562 27.65 -13.83 17.17
C ARG A 562 27.06 -13.61 18.57
N TYR A 563 26.58 -14.66 19.23
CA TYR A 563 25.78 -14.55 20.47
C TYR A 563 26.31 -15.42 21.62
N GLY A 564 27.35 -16.22 21.40
CA GLY A 564 27.90 -17.16 22.36
C GLY A 564 27.20 -18.54 22.35
N PRO A 565 27.79 -19.54 23.02
CA PRO A 565 27.33 -20.93 23.00
C PRO A 565 25.93 -21.13 23.62
N ALA A 566 25.53 -20.25 24.55
CA ALA A 566 24.19 -20.27 25.12
C ALA A 566 23.09 -19.92 24.09
N ALA A 567 23.39 -19.35 22.93
CA ALA A 567 22.37 -18.99 21.94
C ALA A 567 21.91 -20.17 21.08
N THR A 568 22.66 -21.27 21.03
CA THR A 568 22.35 -22.49 20.27
C THR A 568 22.02 -23.64 21.22
N HIS A 569 20.81 -23.67 21.78
CA HIS A 569 20.41 -24.81 22.61
C HIS A 569 20.17 -26.04 21.71
N GLY A 570 21.23 -26.81 21.46
CA GLY A 570 21.29 -28.05 20.68
C GLY A 570 21.33 -27.88 19.17
N ALA A 571 22.25 -27.00 18.70
CA ALA A 571 22.78 -27.05 17.33
C ALA A 571 23.90 -28.11 17.17
N GLU A 572 24.37 -28.68 18.27
CA GLU A 572 25.28 -29.85 18.34
C GLU A 572 24.55 -31.17 18.08
#